data_AF-A0A5F0JE23-F1
#
_entry.id   AF-A0A5F0JE23-F1
#
_cell.length_a   1.000
_cell.length_b   1.000
_cell.length_c   1.000
_cell.angle_alpha   90.00
_cell.angle_beta   90.00
_cell.angle_gamma   90.00
#
_symmetry.space_group_name_H-M   'P 1'
#
loop_
_entity.id
_entity.type
_entity.pdbx_description
1 polymer ?
#
loop_
_entity_poly.entity_id
_entity_poly.type
_entity_poly.pdbx_seq_one_letter_code
_entity_poly.pdbx_strand_id
1 'polypeptide(L)'
;MPLPTNFFGVTAKQLLVLVSLGCAAAYLLNDHEEHSPETLALEAFIRSQEQVSARVGAVLEMALVRQVVAYPTNTAEGYKRSMFVVEGEKGQLMVTLKQIDGERGIEVTEIRDR
;
A
#
# COMPACT_ATOMS: atom_id res chain seq x y z
N MET A 1 -11.04 -28.14 42.26
CA MET A 1 -9.81 -28.70 41.66
C MET A 1 -9.22 -27.64 40.75
N PRO A 2 -7.96 -27.21 40.90
CA PRO A 2 -7.38 -26.18 40.04
C PRO A 2 -7.11 -26.78 38.66
N LEU A 3 -7.59 -26.13 37.61
CA LEU A 3 -7.34 -26.52 36.23
C LEU A 3 -5.83 -26.40 35.95
N PRO A 4 -5.21 -27.37 35.26
CA PRO A 4 -3.80 -27.31 34.92
C PRO A 4 -3.56 -26.11 33.99
N THR A 5 -2.80 -25.12 34.45
CA THR A 5 -2.56 -23.83 33.78
C THR A 5 -1.43 -23.85 32.75
N ASN A 6 -0.95 -25.05 32.40
CA ASN A 6 0.15 -25.28 31.48
C ASN A 6 -0.40 -25.88 30.19
N PHE A 7 -0.37 -25.10 29.11
CA PHE A 7 -0.66 -25.57 27.75
C PHE A 7 0.66 -25.59 27.00
N PHE A 8 1.03 -26.72 26.37
CA PHE A 8 2.26 -26.87 25.57
C PHE A 8 3.57 -26.50 26.31
N GLY A 9 3.66 -26.76 27.61
CA GLY A 9 4.86 -26.44 28.41
C GLY A 9 5.06 -24.95 28.70
N VAL A 10 4.11 -24.09 28.31
CA VAL A 10 4.11 -22.65 28.59
C VAL A 10 2.97 -22.33 29.56
N THR A 11 3.20 -21.40 30.48
CA THR A 11 2.15 -20.94 31.41
C THR A 11 1.14 -20.07 30.66
N ALA A 12 -0.12 -20.08 31.10
CA ALA A 12 -1.17 -19.24 30.49
C ALA A 12 -0.79 -17.74 30.42
N LYS A 13 -0.02 -17.24 31.39
CA LYS A 13 0.51 -15.87 31.37
C LYS A 13 1.48 -15.64 30.20
N GLN A 14 2.36 -16.60 29.93
CA GLN A 14 3.30 -16.52 28.82
C GLN A 14 2.58 -16.59 27.46
N LEU A 15 1.57 -17.45 27.34
CA LEU A 15 0.74 -17.50 26.12
C LEU A 15 0.03 -16.18 25.86
N LEU A 16 -0.56 -15.56 26.90
CA LEU A 16 -1.23 -14.27 26.76
C LEU A 16 -0.27 -13.17 26.29
N VAL A 17 0.96 -13.15 26.82
CA VAL A 17 2.01 -12.20 26.41
C VAL A 17 2.46 -12.44 24.95
N LEU A 18 2.62 -13.70 24.53
CA LEU A 18 3.00 -14.01 23.15
C LEU A 18 1.91 -13.61 22.16
N VAL A 19 0.64 -13.85 22.49
CA VAL A 19 -0.49 -13.45 21.64
C VAL A 19 -0.57 -11.93 21.53
N SER A 20 -0.48 -11.20 22.65
CA SER A 20 -0.55 -9.74 22.60
C SER A 20 0.62 -9.12 21.84
N LEU A 21 1.84 -9.62 22.02
CA LEU A 21 3.02 -9.17 21.29
C LEU A 21 2.92 -9.50 19.79
N GLY A 22 2.42 -10.68 19.44
CA GLY A 22 2.16 -11.08 18.06
C GLY A 22 1.11 -10.19 17.38
N CYS A 23 0.00 -9.90 18.07
CA CYS A 23 -1.02 -8.97 17.59
C CYS A 23 -0.47 -7.55 17.39
N ALA A 24 0.31 -7.04 18.34
CA ALA A 24 0.94 -5.72 18.22
C ALA A 24 1.92 -5.65 17.06
N ALA A 25 2.77 -6.68 16.87
CA ALA A 25 3.69 -6.74 15.75
C ALA A 25 2.96 -6.80 14.41
N ALA A 26 1.90 -7.62 14.30
CA ALA A 26 1.08 -7.70 13.09
C ALA A 26 0.40 -6.36 12.77
N TYR A 27 -0.13 -5.67 13.79
CA TYR A 27 -0.75 -4.36 13.62
C TYR A 27 0.24 -3.30 13.09
N LEU A 28 1.44 -3.24 13.67
CA LEU A 28 2.47 -2.30 13.25
C LEU A 28 3.02 -2.59 11.84
N LEU A 29 3.14 -3.86 11.47
CA LEU A 29 3.59 -4.26 10.14
C LEU A 29 2.55 -3.92 9.06
N ASN A 30 1.26 -4.09 9.36
CA ASN A 30 0.19 -3.75 8.44
C ASN A 30 0.11 -2.24 8.15
N ASP A 31 0.29 -1.41 9.19
CA ASP A 31 0.33 0.06 9.06
C ASP A 31 1.52 0.54 8.20
N HIS A 32 2.63 -0.21 8.23
CA HIS A 32 3.82 0.12 7.45
C HIS A 32 3.65 -0.15 5.94
N GLU A 33 2.74 -1.03 5.53
CA GLU A 33 2.46 -1.28 4.11
C GLU A 33 1.66 -0.13 3.47
N GLU A 34 0.71 0.46 4.20
CA GLU A 34 -0.10 1.59 3.72
C GLU A 34 0.76 2.85 3.49
N HIS A 35 1.77 3.08 4.35
CA HIS A 35 2.65 4.25 4.28
C HIS A 35 4.11 3.92 4.00
N SER A 36 4.35 2.91 3.14
CA SER A 36 5.71 2.63 2.71
C SER A 36 6.33 3.84 1.98
N PRO A 37 7.67 4.03 2.06
CA PRO A 37 8.34 5.13 1.35
C PRO A 37 8.15 5.08 -0.17
N GLU A 38 7.89 3.89 -0.72
CA GLU A 38 7.56 3.71 -2.13
C GLU A 38 6.18 4.33 -2.46
N THR A 39 5.15 4.05 -1.66
CA THR A 39 3.82 4.64 -1.83
C THR A 39 3.88 6.16 -1.74
N LEU A 40 4.63 6.72 -0.78
CA LEU A 40 4.81 8.16 -0.63
C LEU A 40 5.49 8.80 -1.85
N ALA A 41 6.47 8.13 -2.46
CA ALA A 41 7.11 8.60 -3.68
C ALA A 41 6.14 8.60 -4.87
N LEU A 42 5.27 7.59 -4.97
CA LEU A 42 4.22 7.52 -5.99
C LEU A 42 3.17 8.63 -5.80
N GLU A 43 2.74 8.90 -4.58
CA GLU A 43 1.83 10.01 -4.27
C GLU A 43 2.43 11.38 -4.62
N ALA A 44 3.70 11.61 -4.26
CA ALA A 44 4.42 12.83 -4.63
C ALA A 44 4.53 12.97 -6.15
N PHE A 45 4.79 11.86 -6.86
CA PHE A 45 4.80 11.83 -8.31
C PHE A 45 3.42 12.20 -8.89
N ILE A 46 2.34 11.58 -8.41
CA ILE A 46 0.96 11.91 -8.83
C ILE A 46 0.67 13.41 -8.62
N ARG A 47 1.06 13.97 -7.47
CA ARG A 47 0.86 15.39 -7.17
C ARG A 47 1.65 16.31 -8.11
N SER A 48 2.81 15.88 -8.58
CA SER A 48 3.63 16.63 -9.54
C SER A 48 3.05 16.64 -10.96
N GLN A 49 2.10 15.75 -11.27
CA GLN A 49 1.46 15.70 -12.58
C GLN A 49 0.44 16.84 -12.73
N GLU A 50 0.73 17.78 -13.63
CA GLU A 50 -0.14 18.93 -13.93
C GLU A 50 -1.56 18.51 -14.35
N GLN A 51 -1.70 17.38 -15.04
CA GLN A 51 -3.01 16.85 -15.46
C GLN A 51 -3.90 16.45 -14.27
N VAL A 52 -3.29 16.04 -13.15
CA VAL A 52 -4.04 15.67 -11.94
C VAL A 52 -4.55 16.93 -11.27
N SER A 53 -3.68 17.91 -11.01
CA SER A 53 -4.08 19.18 -10.38
C SER A 53 -5.06 19.98 -11.26
N ALA A 54 -4.94 19.91 -12.59
CA ALA A 54 -5.88 20.53 -13.51
C ALA A 54 -7.31 19.97 -13.39
N ARG A 55 -7.45 18.65 -13.14
CA ARG A 55 -8.76 17.96 -13.08
C ARG A 55 -9.39 18.00 -11.70
N VAL A 56 -8.63 17.67 -10.65
CA VAL A 56 -9.18 17.57 -9.29
C VAL A 56 -8.96 18.81 -8.43
N GLY A 57 -8.16 19.78 -8.89
CA GLY A 57 -7.80 20.95 -8.09
C GLY A 57 -6.73 20.60 -7.03
N ALA A 58 -6.81 21.21 -5.84
CA ALA A 58 -5.95 20.80 -4.73
C ALA A 58 -6.28 19.37 -4.32
N VAL A 59 -5.26 18.51 -4.26
CA VAL A 59 -5.44 17.12 -3.81
C VAL A 59 -5.65 17.11 -2.29
N LEU A 60 -6.78 16.54 -1.87
CA LEU A 60 -7.16 16.37 -0.47
C LEU A 60 -6.71 15.00 0.05
N GLU A 61 -6.97 13.94 -0.71
CA GLU A 61 -6.66 12.57 -0.31
C GLU A 61 -6.18 11.74 -1.51
N MET A 62 -5.31 10.77 -1.24
CA MET A 62 -4.91 9.73 -2.20
C MET A 62 -5.04 8.38 -1.53
N ALA A 63 -5.72 7.45 -2.18
CA ALA A 63 -5.90 6.09 -1.66
C ALA A 63 -5.44 5.07 -2.71
N LEU A 64 -4.54 4.16 -2.31
CA LEU A 64 -4.14 3.02 -3.13
C LEU A 64 -5.28 2.00 -3.16
N VAL A 65 -5.96 1.90 -4.31
CA VAL A 65 -7.10 0.99 -4.48
C VAL A 65 -6.65 -0.43 -4.83
N ARG A 66 -5.59 -0.54 -5.62
CA ARG A 66 -5.10 -1.83 -6.09
C ARG A 66 -3.64 -1.75 -6.49
N GLN A 67 -2.89 -2.77 -6.14
CA GLN A 67 -1.52 -2.99 -6.59
C GLN A 67 -1.40 -4.38 -7.18
N VAL A 68 -0.81 -4.49 -8.37
CA VAL A 68 -0.60 -5.76 -9.08
C VAL A 68 0.85 -5.84 -9.53
N VAL A 69 1.56 -6.89 -9.15
CA VAL A 69 2.88 -7.22 -9.69
C VAL A 69 2.68 -8.23 -10.82
N ALA A 70 3.24 -7.95 -11.99
CA ALA A 70 3.13 -8.78 -13.18
C ALA A 70 4.50 -9.12 -13.74
N TYR A 71 4.73 -10.40 -14.03
CA TYR A 71 5.90 -10.91 -14.74
C TYR A 71 5.44 -11.40 -16.11
N PRO A 72 5.49 -10.55 -17.16
CA PRO A 72 4.86 -10.86 -18.43
C PRO A 72 5.51 -12.05 -19.15
N THR A 73 6.83 -12.26 -18.99
CA THR A 73 7.56 -13.44 -19.49
C THR A 73 8.77 -13.74 -18.61
N ASN A 74 9.35 -14.94 -18.69
CA ASN A 74 10.60 -15.30 -17.97
C ASN A 74 11.83 -14.46 -18.38
N THR A 75 11.73 -13.67 -19.45
CA THR A 75 12.82 -12.85 -20.01
C THR A 75 12.55 -11.35 -19.92
N ALA A 76 11.35 -10.95 -19.51
CA ALA A 76 10.98 -9.54 -19.36
C ALA A 76 11.00 -9.17 -17.89
N GLU A 77 11.46 -7.95 -17.60
CA GLU A 77 11.43 -7.42 -16.25
C GLU A 77 9.99 -7.35 -15.74
N GLY A 78 9.83 -7.70 -14.45
CA GLY A 78 8.56 -7.54 -13.78
C GLY A 78 8.13 -6.08 -13.78
N TYR A 79 6.85 -5.83 -13.63
CA TYR A 79 6.38 -4.48 -13.35
C TYR A 79 5.30 -4.49 -12.29
N LYS A 80 5.33 -3.45 -11.47
CA LYS A 80 4.31 -3.15 -10.48
C LYS A 80 3.36 -2.10 -11.06
N ARG A 81 2.07 -2.45 -11.11
CA ARG A 81 0.98 -1.58 -11.54
C ARG A 81 0.17 -1.16 -10.33
N SER A 82 0.15 0.13 -10.03
CA SER A 82 -0.55 0.70 -8.88
C SER A 82 -1.69 1.60 -9.35
N MET A 83 -2.87 1.44 -8.76
CA MET A 83 -4.07 2.23 -9.06
C MET A 83 -4.42 3.07 -7.84
N PHE A 84 -4.38 4.39 -8.02
CA PHE A 84 -4.70 5.37 -6.99
C PHE A 84 -6.00 6.07 -7.33
N VAL A 85 -6.84 6.23 -6.31
CA VAL A 85 -7.91 7.20 -6.34
C VAL A 85 -7.37 8.49 -5.74
N VAL A 86 -7.46 9.56 -6.51
CA VAL A 86 -7.06 10.90 -6.12
C VAL A 86 -8.32 11.72 -5.95
N GLU A 87 -8.56 12.18 -4.73
CA GLU A 87 -9.66 13.07 -4.41
C GLU A 87 -9.13 14.49 -4.23
N GLY A 88 -9.78 15.44 -4.90
CA GLY A 88 -9.48 16.85 -4.77
C GLY A 88 -10.75 17.68 -4.71
N GLU A 89 -10.57 18.98 -4.52
CA GLU A 89 -11.66 19.96 -4.35
C GLU A 89 -12.73 19.90 -5.45
N LYS A 90 -12.34 19.55 -6.68
CA LYS A 90 -13.21 19.57 -7.86
C LYS A 90 -13.78 18.20 -8.23
N GLY A 91 -13.38 17.14 -7.54
CA GLY A 91 -13.86 15.78 -7.80
C GLY A 91 -12.79 14.72 -7.60
N GLN A 92 -13.02 13.56 -8.22
CA GLN A 92 -12.19 12.37 -8.03
C GLN A 92 -11.67 11.83 -9.36
N LEU A 93 -10.42 11.35 -9.35
CA LEU A 93 -9.71 10.83 -10.50
C LEU A 93 -9.07 9.49 -10.17
N MET A 94 -9.10 8.55 -11.11
CA MET A 94 -8.34 7.31 -11.02
C MET A 94 -7.04 7.45 -11.81
N VAL A 95 -5.90 7.28 -11.14
CA VAL A 95 -4.56 7.32 -11.74
C VAL A 95 -3.94 5.94 -11.66
N THR A 96 -3.48 5.44 -12.80
CA THR A 96 -2.76 4.16 -12.87
C THR A 96 -1.30 4.40 -13.23
N LEU A 97 -0.42 3.91 -12.36
CA LEU A 97 1.02 3.98 -12.51
C LEU A 97 1.57 2.60 -12.86
N LYS A 98 2.64 2.59 -13.66
CA LYS A 98 3.46 1.43 -13.93
C LYS A 98 4.90 1.73 -13.53
N GLN A 99 5.50 0.85 -12.77
CA GLN A 99 6.90 0.89 -12.36
C GLN A 99 7.55 -0.43 -12.78
N ILE A 100 8.68 -0.37 -13.47
CA ILE A 100 9.41 -1.55 -13.93
C ILE A 100 10.38 -1.98 -12.82
N ASP A 101 10.42 -3.28 -12.52
CA ASP A 101 11.30 -3.87 -11.50
C ASP A 101 12.76 -3.71 -11.92
N GLY A 102 13.51 -2.84 -11.23
CA GLY A 102 14.92 -2.57 -11.50
C GLY A 102 15.21 -1.21 -12.13
N GLU A 103 14.19 -0.53 -12.66
CA GLU A 103 14.29 0.85 -13.15
C GLU A 103 13.69 1.84 -12.13
N ARG A 104 14.27 3.05 -12.08
CA ARG A 104 13.72 4.15 -11.25
C ARG A 104 12.61 4.94 -11.96
N GLY A 105 12.21 4.52 -13.17
CA GLY A 105 11.18 5.19 -13.96
C GLY A 105 9.77 4.85 -13.47
N ILE A 106 9.00 5.86 -13.10
CA ILE A 106 7.56 5.75 -12.84
C ILE A 106 6.83 6.33 -14.04
N GLU A 107 5.96 5.55 -14.67
CA GLU A 107 5.17 5.99 -15.81
C GLU A 107 3.68 6.06 -15.44
N VAL A 108 3.03 7.19 -15.74
CA VAL A 108 1.57 7.26 -15.73
C VAL A 108 1.05 6.54 -16.96
N THR A 109 0.45 5.37 -16.78
CA THR A 109 -0.12 4.62 -17.90
C THR A 109 -1.52 5.10 -18.24
N GLU A 110 -2.28 5.58 -17.25
CA GLU A 110 -3.70 5.89 -17.45
C GLU A 110 -4.22 6.89 -16.42
N ILE A 111 -5.03 7.84 -16.90
CA ILE A 111 -5.78 8.80 -16.11
C ILE A 111 -7.25 8.71 -16.56
N ARG A 112 -8.14 8.32 -15.66
CA ARG A 112 -9.59 8.21 -15.94
C ARG A 112 -10.38 9.01 -14.92
N ASP A 113 -11.37 9.74 -15.41
CA ASP A 113 -12.42 10.31 -14.56
C ASP A 113 -13.26 9.14 -14.03
N ARG A 114 -13.58 9.17 -12.73
CA ARG A 114 -14.34 8.08 -12.09
C ARG A 114 -15.84 8.26 -12.30
#